data_AF-A0A3D0N855-F1
#
_entry.id   AF-A0A3D0N855-F1
#
_cell.length_a   1.000
_cell.length_b   1.000
_cell.length_c   1.000
_cell.angle_alpha   90.00
_cell.angle_beta   90.00
_cell.angle_gamma   90.00
#
_symmetry.space_group_name_H-M   'P 1'
#
loop_
_entity.id
_entity.type
_entity.pdbx_description
1 polymer ?
#
loop_
_entity_poly.entity_id
_entity_poly.type
_entity_poly.pdbx_seq_one_letter_code
_entity_poly.pdbx_strand_id
1 'polypeptide(L)'
;MIAMTWMALLLVAAIVLVVIIVVVLLRARHAPPVPEEPPVQEQPAPLPPPPPAATAPPSGLSVTEAPHGPHPRPHELDREGRRELLLLHERLVAAFFERFPMALEERARIADALLIVHDRMPVAIALEQFQAAADAEVGAPAATELTAREMVASLNEQLSPERRLRLLGTLEEPLPADVYGPA
;
A
#
# COMPACT_ATOMS: atom_id res chain seq x y z
N MET A 1 34.33 16.62 -34.48
CA MET A 1 34.02 15.32 -33.84
C MET A 1 34.54 15.18 -32.42
N ILE A 2 35.71 15.75 -32.06
CA ILE A 2 36.30 15.61 -30.71
C ILE A 2 35.43 16.25 -29.60
N ALA A 3 34.82 17.43 -29.81
CA ALA A 3 34.02 18.10 -28.78
C ALA A 3 32.74 17.33 -28.36
N MET A 4 32.14 16.56 -29.29
CA MET A 4 30.92 15.80 -29.03
C MET A 4 31.19 14.58 -28.13
N THR A 5 32.36 13.96 -28.28
CA THR A 5 32.77 12.83 -27.45
C THR A 5 33.14 13.28 -26.03
N TRP A 6 33.72 14.47 -25.87
CA TRP A 6 33.99 15.06 -24.55
C TRP A 6 32.71 15.41 -23.78
N MET A 7 31.71 15.99 -24.45
CA MET A 7 30.40 16.27 -23.85
C MET A 7 29.68 15.00 -23.40
N ALA A 8 29.72 13.93 -24.20
CA ALA A 8 29.16 12.64 -23.82
C ALA A 8 29.88 12.03 -22.60
N LEU A 9 31.20 12.13 -22.53
CA LEU A 9 32.00 11.65 -21.41
C LEU A 9 31.70 12.41 -20.11
N LEU A 10 31.54 13.74 -20.20
CA LEU A 10 31.14 14.58 -19.07
C LEU A 10 29.72 14.26 -18.59
N LEU A 11 28.79 14.01 -19.51
CA LEU A 11 27.41 13.63 -19.18
C LEU A 11 27.39 12.29 -18.44
N VAL A 12 28.12 11.29 -18.93
CA VAL A 12 28.21 9.97 -18.30
C VAL A 12 28.85 10.10 -16.91
N ALA A 13 29.92 10.87 -16.77
CA ALA A 13 30.57 11.11 -15.47
C ALA A 13 29.62 11.80 -14.47
N ALA A 14 28.83 12.77 -14.93
CA ALA A 14 27.84 13.45 -14.08
C ALA A 14 26.72 12.50 -13.63
N ILE A 15 26.21 11.66 -14.52
CA ILE A 15 25.19 10.66 -14.18
C ILE A 15 25.72 9.67 -13.14
N VAL A 16 26.94 9.16 -13.34
CA VAL A 16 27.59 8.24 -12.38
C VAL A 16 27.77 8.90 -11.00
N LEU A 17 28.18 10.17 -10.97
CA LEU A 17 28.32 10.92 -9.71
C LEU A 17 26.98 11.04 -8.97
N VAL A 18 25.90 11.37 -9.68
CA VAL A 18 24.56 11.46 -9.10
C VAL A 18 24.11 10.12 -8.52
N VAL A 19 24.33 9.02 -9.24
CA VAL A 19 24.00 7.66 -8.77
C VAL A 19 24.78 7.33 -7.49
N ILE A 20 26.07 7.66 -7.42
CA ILE A 20 26.89 7.43 -6.22
C ILE A 20 26.34 8.23 -5.03
N ILE A 21 26.00 9.51 -5.22
CA ILE A 21 25.44 10.35 -4.15
C ILE A 21 24.13 9.76 -3.63
N VAL A 22 23.24 9.33 -4.53
CA VAL A 22 21.96 8.71 -4.17
C VAL A 22 22.17 7.42 -3.37
N VAL A 23 23.09 6.56 -3.79
CA VAL A 23 23.44 5.32 -3.08
C VAL A 23 24.00 5.61 -1.68
N VAL A 24 24.87 6.61 -1.54
CA VAL A 24 25.43 7.01 -0.24
C VAL A 24 24.32 7.55 0.68
N LEU A 25 23.42 8.40 0.17
CA LEU A 25 22.28 8.93 0.93
C LEU A 25 21.31 7.83 1.36
N LEU A 26 21.03 6.87 0.49
CA LEU A 26 20.22 5.69 0.83
C LEU A 26 20.87 4.88 1.94
N ARG A 27 22.18 4.60 1.85
CA ARG A 27 22.92 3.87 2.88
C ARG A 27 22.94 4.60 4.22
N ALA A 28 23.13 5.93 4.22
CA ALA A 28 23.10 6.74 5.42
C ALA A 28 21.72 6.72 6.13
N ARG A 29 20.62 6.64 5.35
CA ARG A 29 19.26 6.51 5.90
C ARG A 29 18.92 5.11 6.41
N HIS A 30 19.70 4.10 6.05
CA HIS A 30 19.50 2.70 6.48
C HIS A 30 20.52 2.25 7.54
N ALA A 31 21.29 3.17 8.12
CA ALA A 31 22.11 2.86 9.28
C ALA A 31 21.17 2.60 10.49
N PRO A 32 21.25 1.43 11.15
CA PRO A 32 20.40 1.14 12.30
C PRO A 32 20.79 2.07 13.47
N PRO A 33 19.81 2.60 14.23
CA PRO A 33 20.11 3.30 15.47
C PRO A 33 20.73 2.32 16.48
N VAL A 34 21.75 2.79 17.19
CA VAL A 34 22.38 2.08 18.32
C VAL A 34 21.31 1.83 19.39
N PRO A 35 21.15 0.62 19.94
CA PRO A 35 20.17 0.36 20.99
C PRO A 35 20.64 1.02 22.30
N GLU A 36 19.91 2.01 22.80
CA GLU A 36 19.98 2.40 24.21
C GLU A 36 19.23 1.35 25.06
N GLU A 37 19.89 0.84 26.09
CA GLU A 37 19.30 -0.03 27.11
C GLU A 37 18.17 0.69 27.86
N PRO A 38 17.01 0.06 28.12
CA PRO A 38 15.99 0.67 28.97
C PRO A 38 16.34 0.47 30.46
N PRO A 39 16.17 1.49 31.33
CA PRO A 39 16.34 1.32 32.76
C PRO A 39 15.17 0.53 33.36
N VAL A 40 15.52 -0.36 34.29
CA VAL A 40 14.64 -1.18 35.13
C VAL A 40 13.68 -0.27 35.91
N GLN A 41 12.36 -0.44 35.72
CA GLN A 41 11.35 0.16 36.60
C GLN A 41 10.96 -0.83 37.69
N GLU A 42 11.22 -0.45 38.94
CA GLU A 42 10.81 -1.17 40.15
C GLU A 42 9.28 -1.13 40.31
N GLN A 43 8.69 -2.29 40.59
CA GLN A 43 7.25 -2.48 40.77
C GLN A 43 6.89 -2.48 42.28
N PRO A 44 6.04 -1.58 42.79
CA PRO A 44 5.49 -1.70 44.13
C PRO A 44 4.28 -2.64 44.19
N ALA A 45 4.13 -3.31 45.33
CA ALA A 45 3.29 -4.48 45.64
C ALA A 45 1.75 -4.30 45.46
N PRO A 46 0.97 -5.41 45.36
CA PRO A 46 -0.44 -5.39 45.01
C PRO A 46 -1.38 -5.10 46.19
N LEU A 47 -2.50 -4.41 45.94
CA LEU A 47 -3.58 -4.18 46.90
C LEU A 47 -4.72 -5.21 46.75
N PRO A 48 -5.40 -5.61 47.86
CA PRO A 48 -6.42 -6.65 47.88
C PRO A 48 -7.80 -6.18 47.35
N PRO A 49 -8.70 -7.11 46.95
CA PRO A 49 -9.92 -6.78 46.22
C PRO A 49 -11.14 -6.56 47.13
N PRO A 50 -12.14 -5.79 46.68
CA PRO A 50 -13.53 -5.97 47.13
C PRO A 50 -14.54 -6.12 45.96
N PRO A 51 -15.57 -6.99 46.07
CA PRO A 51 -16.76 -7.00 45.19
C PRO A 51 -18.02 -6.53 45.96
N PRO A 52 -19.24 -6.52 45.35
CA PRO A 52 -19.71 -5.65 44.28
C PRO A 52 -20.92 -4.80 44.75
N ALA A 53 -21.16 -3.63 44.14
CA ALA A 53 -22.46 -2.96 44.26
C ALA A 53 -22.81 -2.24 42.95
N ALA A 54 -23.91 -2.70 42.34
CA ALA A 54 -24.52 -2.14 41.16
C ALA A 54 -24.82 -0.65 41.35
N THR A 55 -24.24 0.19 40.49
CA THR A 55 -24.71 1.55 40.26
C THR A 55 -24.75 1.75 38.75
N ALA A 56 -25.89 2.28 38.28
CA ALA A 56 -26.27 2.42 36.89
C ALA A 56 -25.14 2.96 35.98
N PRO A 57 -25.03 2.47 34.73
CA PRO A 57 -24.06 3.02 33.80
C PRO A 57 -24.42 4.47 33.47
N PRO A 58 -23.47 5.41 33.47
CA PRO A 58 -23.69 6.70 32.84
C PRO A 58 -23.99 6.49 31.35
N SER A 59 -25.11 7.05 30.91
CA SER A 59 -25.46 7.16 29.50
C SER A 59 -24.36 7.89 28.74
N GLY A 60 -23.94 7.33 27.60
CA GLY A 60 -23.08 8.04 26.65
C GLY A 60 -21.81 7.33 26.21
N LEU A 61 -21.77 5.99 26.19
CA LEU A 61 -21.02 5.32 25.12
C LEU A 61 -21.95 5.30 23.91
N SER A 62 -21.84 6.35 23.09
CA SER A 62 -22.29 6.27 21.71
C SER A 62 -21.73 4.99 21.11
N VAL A 63 -22.65 4.09 20.80
CA VAL A 63 -22.45 3.04 19.82
C VAL A 63 -22.03 3.76 18.55
N THR A 64 -20.73 3.81 18.27
CA THR A 64 -20.28 3.82 16.89
C THR A 64 -19.96 2.38 16.57
N GLU A 65 -20.93 1.72 15.95
CA GLU A 65 -20.74 0.50 15.19
C GLU A 65 -19.44 0.62 14.39
N ALA A 66 -18.42 -0.13 14.80
CA ALA A 66 -17.35 -0.53 13.92
C ALA A 66 -17.43 -2.05 13.80
N PRO A 67 -17.96 -2.53 12.66
CA PRO A 67 -17.32 -3.63 11.97
C PRO A 67 -16.31 -3.00 11.02
N HIS A 68 -16.72 -2.21 10.02
CA HIS A 68 -15.83 -1.39 9.18
C HIS A 68 -16.48 -0.02 8.93
N GLY A 69 -15.93 1.04 9.53
CA GLY A 69 -16.26 2.42 9.16
C GLY A 69 -15.81 2.74 7.73
N PRO A 70 -16.09 3.95 7.20
CA PRO A 70 -15.59 4.33 5.88
C PRO A 70 -14.07 4.15 5.85
N HIS A 71 -13.60 3.26 4.97
CA HIS A 71 -12.18 2.95 4.83
C HIS A 71 -11.41 4.25 4.53
N PRO A 72 -10.21 4.43 5.12
CA PRO A 72 -9.46 5.66 4.93
C PRO A 72 -9.18 5.86 3.44
N ARG A 73 -9.51 7.05 2.94
CA ARG A 73 -9.10 7.48 1.61
C ARG A 73 -7.56 7.54 1.55
N PRO A 74 -6.93 7.48 0.36
CA PRO A 74 -5.46 7.53 0.26
C PRO A 74 -4.81 8.72 0.97
N HIS A 75 -5.50 9.86 1.06
CA HIS A 75 -5.02 11.04 1.78
C HIS A 75 -5.25 11.00 3.30
N GLU A 76 -6.09 10.09 3.79
CA GLU A 76 -6.41 9.87 5.21
C GLU A 76 -5.49 8.84 5.85
N LEU A 77 -4.79 8.01 5.05
CA LEU A 77 -3.69 7.18 5.53
C LEU A 77 -2.60 8.05 6.15
N ASP A 78 -2.05 7.62 7.28
CA ASP A 78 -0.85 8.24 7.84
C ASP A 78 0.36 8.00 6.92
N ARG A 79 1.48 8.66 7.24
CA ARG A 79 2.68 8.59 6.41
C ARG A 79 3.25 7.17 6.30
N GLU A 80 3.09 6.38 7.36
CA GLU A 80 3.62 5.02 7.47
C GLU A 80 2.76 4.05 6.66
N GLY A 81 1.44 4.07 6.83
CA GLY A 81 0.50 3.27 6.05
C GLY A 81 0.58 3.55 4.55
N ARG A 82 0.78 4.82 4.13
CA ARG A 82 1.04 5.13 2.71
C ARG A 82 2.33 4.50 2.20
N ARG A 83 3.40 4.54 3.00
CA ARG A 83 4.69 3.97 2.62
C ARG A 83 4.59 2.45 2.48
N GLU A 84 3.97 1.79 3.43
CA GLU A 84 3.82 0.33 3.42
C GLU A 84 2.93 -0.15 2.26
N LEU A 85 1.85 0.59 1.93
CA LEU A 85 1.03 0.30 0.75
C LEU A 85 1.85 0.42 -0.55
N LEU A 86 2.68 1.46 -0.69
CA LEU A 86 3.56 1.62 -1.86
C LEU A 86 4.57 0.48 -1.97
N LEU A 87 5.21 0.10 -0.85
CA LEU A 87 6.15 -1.03 -0.82
C LEU A 87 5.48 -2.35 -1.20
N LEU A 88 4.26 -2.59 -0.72
CA LEU A 88 3.48 -3.77 -1.10
C LEU A 88 3.15 -3.75 -2.59
N HIS A 89 2.73 -2.60 -3.12
CA HIS A 89 2.45 -2.45 -4.55
C HIS A 89 3.69 -2.76 -5.40
N GLU A 90 4.84 -2.19 -5.07
CA GLU A 90 6.12 -2.47 -5.76
C GLU A 90 6.47 -3.97 -5.73
N ARG A 91 6.30 -4.62 -4.59
CA ARG A 91 6.55 -6.07 -4.44
C ARG A 91 5.59 -6.91 -5.28
N LEU A 92 4.31 -6.54 -5.33
CA LEU A 92 3.31 -7.23 -6.14
C LEU A 92 3.59 -7.06 -7.64
N VAL A 93 3.96 -5.86 -8.09
CA VAL A 93 4.35 -5.61 -9.48
C VAL A 93 5.57 -6.43 -9.86
N ALA A 94 6.60 -6.45 -9.00
CA ALA A 94 7.78 -7.27 -9.22
C ALA A 94 7.43 -8.77 -9.30
N ALA A 95 6.64 -9.28 -8.36
CA ALA A 95 6.21 -10.67 -8.33
C ALA A 95 5.34 -11.05 -9.54
N PHE A 96 4.46 -10.16 -9.99
CA PHE A 96 3.66 -10.33 -11.21
C PHE A 96 4.58 -10.55 -12.42
N PHE A 97 5.53 -9.64 -12.62
CA PHE A 97 6.45 -9.70 -13.74
C PHE A 97 7.47 -10.85 -13.62
N GLU A 98 7.74 -11.37 -12.44
CA GLU A 98 8.52 -12.60 -12.25
C GLU A 98 7.71 -13.84 -12.69
N ARG A 99 6.45 -13.93 -12.25
CA ARG A 99 5.57 -15.08 -12.51
C ARG A 99 5.07 -15.14 -13.96
N PHE A 100 4.87 -13.99 -14.59
CA PHE A 100 4.40 -13.87 -15.97
C PHE A 100 5.53 -13.32 -16.87
N PRO A 101 6.40 -14.18 -17.42
CA PRO A 101 7.46 -13.74 -18.31
C PRO A 101 6.88 -13.16 -19.59
N MET A 102 7.37 -11.98 -19.98
CA MET A 102 6.88 -11.24 -21.15
C MET A 102 7.99 -10.33 -21.68
N ALA A 103 7.90 -9.98 -22.97
CA ALA A 103 8.88 -9.12 -23.63
C ALA A 103 8.94 -7.73 -22.98
N LEU A 104 10.12 -7.09 -23.00
CA LEU A 104 10.32 -5.77 -22.37
C LEU A 104 9.37 -4.70 -22.95
N GLU A 105 9.10 -4.77 -24.25
CA GLU A 105 8.14 -3.89 -24.93
C GLU A 105 6.70 -4.12 -24.43
N GLU A 106 6.33 -5.37 -24.19
CA GLU A 106 5.02 -5.71 -23.64
C GLU A 106 4.88 -5.25 -22.19
N ARG A 107 5.93 -5.44 -21.37
CA ARG A 107 6.00 -4.91 -20.00
C ARG A 107 5.81 -3.41 -19.98
N ALA A 108 6.56 -2.68 -20.80
CA ALA A 108 6.48 -1.23 -20.86
C ALA A 108 5.08 -0.76 -21.27
N ARG A 109 4.42 -1.46 -22.21
CA ARG A 109 3.05 -1.12 -22.62
C ARG A 109 2.02 -1.31 -21.51
N ILE A 110 2.17 -2.35 -20.68
CA ILE A 110 1.17 -2.66 -19.66
C ILE A 110 1.50 -2.06 -18.29
N ALA A 111 2.76 -1.75 -17.99
CA ALA A 111 3.19 -1.29 -16.67
C ALA A 111 2.42 -0.04 -16.21
N ASP A 112 2.24 0.92 -17.12
CA ASP A 112 1.52 2.18 -16.84
C ASP A 112 -0.01 1.99 -16.74
N ALA A 113 -0.53 0.85 -17.21
CA ALA A 113 -1.96 0.52 -17.21
C ALA A 113 -2.31 -0.69 -16.32
N LEU A 114 -1.35 -1.17 -15.51
CA LEU A 114 -1.49 -2.36 -14.70
C LEU A 114 -2.18 -2.02 -13.38
N LEU A 115 -3.43 -2.47 -13.22
CA LEU A 115 -4.14 -2.41 -11.95
C LEU A 115 -3.95 -3.71 -11.17
N ILE A 116 -3.24 -3.65 -10.04
CA ILE A 116 -3.11 -4.77 -9.10
C ILE A 116 -4.01 -4.54 -7.89
N VAL A 117 -4.99 -5.42 -7.70
CA VAL A 117 -5.94 -5.37 -6.58
C VAL A 117 -5.70 -6.56 -5.65
N HIS A 118 -5.69 -6.30 -4.36
CA HIS A 118 -5.46 -7.29 -3.32
C HIS A 118 -6.45 -7.09 -2.15
N ASP A 119 -6.78 -8.14 -1.38
CA ASP A 119 -7.86 -8.05 -0.39
C ASP A 119 -7.53 -7.17 0.80
N ARG A 120 -6.23 -7.02 1.09
CA ARG A 120 -5.76 -6.08 2.10
C ARG A 120 -5.92 -4.61 1.68
N MET A 121 -6.27 -4.32 0.43
CA MET A 121 -6.41 -2.95 -0.06
C MET A 121 -7.72 -2.36 0.50
N PRO A 122 -7.68 -1.16 1.10
CA PRO A 122 -8.92 -0.51 1.51
C PRO A 122 -9.80 -0.20 0.29
N VAL A 123 -11.10 -0.43 0.43
CA VAL A 123 -12.10 -0.32 -0.64
C VAL A 123 -12.05 1.04 -1.35
N ALA A 124 -11.90 2.12 -0.58
CA ALA A 124 -11.79 3.48 -1.13
C ALA A 124 -10.59 3.64 -2.08
N ILE A 125 -9.46 3.01 -1.75
CA ILE A 125 -8.24 3.04 -2.56
C ILE A 125 -8.44 2.20 -3.82
N ALA A 126 -9.02 1.01 -3.70
CA ALA A 126 -9.32 0.16 -4.84
C ALA A 126 -10.26 0.85 -5.84
N LEU A 127 -11.26 1.60 -5.34
CA LEU A 127 -12.16 2.39 -6.18
C LEU A 127 -11.44 3.53 -6.91
N GLU A 128 -10.60 4.30 -6.20
CA GLU A 128 -9.83 5.40 -6.81
C GLU A 128 -8.87 4.89 -7.89
N GLN A 129 -8.15 3.79 -7.60
CA GLN A 129 -7.24 3.16 -8.55
C GLN A 129 -7.98 2.58 -9.76
N PHE A 130 -9.17 2.01 -9.55
CA PHE A 130 -10.02 1.52 -10.63
C PHE A 130 -10.47 2.66 -11.55
N GLN A 131 -10.95 3.78 -10.99
CA GLN A 131 -11.38 4.94 -11.76
C GLN A 131 -10.23 5.55 -12.56
N ALA A 132 -9.03 5.62 -11.96
CA ALA A 132 -7.82 6.07 -12.65
C ALA A 132 -7.43 5.15 -13.82
N ALA A 133 -7.50 3.82 -13.63
CA ALA A 133 -7.14 2.86 -14.69
C ALA A 133 -8.21 2.76 -15.80
N ALA A 134 -9.49 2.92 -15.46
CA ALA A 134 -10.60 2.84 -16.41
C ALA A 134 -10.87 4.16 -17.15
N ASP A 135 -10.27 5.28 -16.71
CA ASP A 135 -10.59 6.64 -17.15
C ASP A 135 -12.11 6.89 -17.17
N ALA A 136 -12.77 6.44 -16.10
CA ALA A 136 -14.22 6.42 -15.99
C ALA A 136 -14.66 6.63 -14.55
N GLU A 137 -15.61 7.55 -14.35
CA GLU A 137 -16.32 7.66 -13.09
C GLU A 137 -17.33 6.53 -12.98
N VAL A 138 -17.14 5.66 -11.99
CA VAL A 138 -18.07 4.58 -11.67
C VAL A 138 -18.61 4.78 -10.27
N GLY A 139 -19.92 4.60 -10.11
CA GLY A 139 -20.60 4.72 -8.83
C GLY A 139 -20.08 3.67 -7.83
N ALA A 140 -19.86 4.10 -6.59
CA ALA A 140 -19.50 3.16 -5.53
C ALA A 140 -20.60 2.10 -5.38
N PRO A 141 -20.25 0.80 -5.37
CA PRO A 141 -21.24 -0.25 -5.22
C PRO A 141 -21.88 -0.17 -3.83
N ALA A 142 -23.16 -0.51 -3.75
CA ALA A 142 -23.95 -0.39 -2.53
C ALA A 142 -23.57 -1.40 -1.41
N ALA A 143 -22.52 -2.21 -1.59
CA ALA A 143 -22.20 -3.32 -0.70
C ALA A 143 -20.88 -3.08 0.05
N THR A 144 -20.97 -2.99 1.38
CA THR A 144 -19.86 -2.92 2.33
C THR A 144 -19.28 -4.29 2.71
N GLU A 145 -19.73 -5.38 2.06
CA GLU A 145 -19.34 -6.76 2.39
C GLU A 145 -18.38 -7.40 1.37
N LEU A 146 -18.14 -6.76 0.22
CA LEU A 146 -17.26 -7.31 -0.81
C LEU A 146 -15.79 -7.07 -0.47
N THR A 147 -14.95 -8.08 -0.68
CA THR A 147 -13.49 -7.87 -0.72
C THR A 147 -13.13 -6.89 -1.83
N ALA A 148 -11.96 -6.24 -1.73
CA ALA A 148 -11.50 -5.31 -2.76
C ALA A 148 -11.46 -5.95 -4.17
N ARG A 149 -11.09 -7.23 -4.25
CA ARG A 149 -11.09 -8.01 -5.50
C ARG A 149 -12.50 -8.20 -6.06
N GLU A 150 -13.45 -8.62 -5.24
CA GLU A 150 -14.84 -8.81 -5.67
C GLU A 150 -15.50 -7.50 -6.08
N MET A 151 -15.21 -6.41 -5.35
CA MET A 151 -15.68 -5.08 -5.69
C MET A 151 -15.17 -4.65 -7.07
N VAL A 152 -13.87 -4.77 -7.33
CA VAL A 152 -13.28 -4.40 -8.63
C VAL A 152 -13.83 -5.28 -9.75
N ALA A 153 -14.04 -6.58 -9.52
CA ALA A 153 -14.68 -7.45 -10.50
C ALA A 153 -16.10 -6.97 -10.84
N SER A 154 -16.90 -6.60 -9.82
CA SER A 154 -18.24 -6.05 -10.02
C SER A 154 -18.23 -4.72 -10.79
N LEU A 155 -17.31 -3.81 -10.46
CA LEU A 155 -17.14 -2.54 -11.15
C LEU A 155 -16.73 -2.73 -12.61
N ASN A 156 -15.84 -3.69 -12.88
CA ASN A 156 -15.39 -4.00 -14.22
C ASN A 156 -16.54 -4.54 -15.10
N GLU A 157 -17.47 -5.30 -14.53
CA GLU A 157 -18.65 -5.78 -15.26
C GLU A 157 -19.63 -4.65 -15.64
N GLN A 158 -19.64 -3.56 -14.88
CA GLN A 158 -20.48 -2.39 -15.18
C GLN A 158 -19.92 -1.56 -16.35
N LEU A 159 -18.63 -1.69 -16.66
CA LEU A 159 -18.03 -1.01 -17.82
C LEU A 159 -18.51 -1.64 -19.13
N SER A 160 -18.59 -0.81 -20.18
CA SER A 160 -18.85 -1.28 -21.53
C SER A 160 -17.76 -2.27 -21.97
N PRO A 161 -18.06 -3.29 -22.78
CA PRO A 161 -17.10 -4.34 -23.15
C PRO A 161 -15.75 -3.82 -23.70
N GLU A 162 -15.79 -2.68 -24.39
CA GLU A 162 -14.62 -2.00 -24.97
C GLU A 162 -13.71 -1.34 -23.92
N ARG A 163 -14.27 -0.96 -22.76
CA ARG A 163 -13.56 -0.29 -21.66
C ARG A 163 -13.24 -1.22 -20.50
N ARG A 164 -13.68 -2.49 -20.55
CA ARG A 164 -13.39 -3.45 -19.50
C ARG A 164 -11.89 -3.70 -19.39
N LEU A 165 -11.40 -3.62 -18.16
CA LEU A 165 -10.05 -4.04 -17.83
C LEU A 165 -9.91 -5.55 -18.06
N ARG A 166 -8.81 -5.95 -18.71
CA ARG A 166 -8.53 -7.36 -18.99
C ARG A 166 -7.78 -7.99 -17.83
N LEU A 167 -8.24 -9.15 -17.38
CA LEU A 167 -7.50 -9.95 -16.40
C LEU A 167 -6.30 -10.61 -17.08
N LEU A 168 -5.09 -10.22 -16.70
CA LEU A 168 -3.84 -10.78 -17.23
C LEU A 168 -3.34 -11.99 -16.41
N GLY A 169 -3.69 -12.05 -15.13
CA GLY A 169 -3.28 -13.13 -14.24
C GLY A 169 -3.68 -12.85 -12.79
N THR A 170 -3.50 -13.85 -11.93
CA THR A 170 -3.74 -13.76 -10.49
C THR A 170 -2.47 -14.09 -9.73
N LEU A 171 -2.22 -13.35 -8.65
CA LEU A 171 -1.18 -13.64 -7.68
C LEU A 171 -1.80 -14.28 -6.44
N GLU A 172 -1.16 -15.31 -5.93
CA GLU A 172 -1.52 -15.91 -4.63
C GLU A 172 -0.87 -15.09 -3.52
N GLU A 173 -1.70 -14.59 -2.60
CA GLU A 173 -1.26 -14.00 -1.33
C GLU A 173 -1.06 -15.10 -0.27
N PRO A 174 -0.20 -14.90 0.74
CA PRO A 174 0.44 -13.65 1.11
C PRO A 174 1.89 -13.54 0.63
N LEU A 175 2.21 -12.44 -0.05
CA LEU A 175 3.52 -11.84 0.17
C LEU A 175 3.54 -11.43 1.66
N PRO A 176 4.54 -11.83 2.46
CA PRO A 176 4.61 -11.48 3.87
C PRO A 176 4.79 -9.96 3.96
N ALA A 177 3.69 -9.27 4.10
CA ALA A 177 3.61 -7.82 4.15
C ALA A 177 2.47 -7.55 5.13
N ASP A 178 2.82 -7.46 6.41
CA ASP A 178 1.93 -7.13 7.54
C ASP A 178 1.56 -5.65 7.50
N VAL A 179 1.00 -5.21 6.37
CA VAL A 179 0.74 -3.79 6.07
C VAL A 179 -0.51 -3.27 6.79
N TYR A 180 -1.31 -4.16 7.36
CA TYR A 180 -2.59 -3.81 8.04
C TYR A 180 -2.84 -4.62 9.32
N GLY A 181 -1.79 -5.10 9.98
CA GLY A 181 -1.95 -5.66 11.33
C GLY A 181 -2.29 -4.54 12.32
N PRO A 182 -3.22 -4.74 13.28
CA PRO A 182 -3.41 -3.79 14.36
C PRO A 182 -2.13 -3.71 15.20
N ALA A 183 -1.68 -2.49 15.48
CA ALA A 183 -0.73 -2.21 16.55
C ALA A 183 -1.39 -2.40 17.93
#